data_AF-A0A915JTK3-F1
#
_entry.id   AF-A0A915JTK3-F1
#
_cell.length_a   1.000
_cell.length_b   1.000
_cell.length_c   1.000
_cell.angle_alpha   90.00
_cell.angle_beta   90.00
_cell.angle_gamma   90.00
#
_symmetry.space_group_name_H-M   'P 1'
#
loop_
_entity.id
_entity.type
_entity.pdbx_description
1 polymer ?
#
loop_
_entity_poly.entity_id
_entity_poly.type
_entity_poly.pdbx_seq_one_letter_code
_entity_poly.pdbx_strand_id
1 'polypeptide(L)'
;MYVASSIGALGRLCQPAVASFASQMIDDHEIGKLFGSIALSAHLALVAAALVFSTIYTFTIDAWPGCVFFAMAGFGVVAMGFMIWVVAKSRELQKREEIVRNPLL
;
A
#
# COMPACT_ATOMS: atom_id res chain seq x y z
N MET A 1 -19.02 -13.94 3.83
CA MET A 1 -17.58 -14.09 4.17
C MET A 1 -16.74 -14.56 2.98
N TYR A 2 -17.09 -15.61 2.24
CA TYR A 2 -16.24 -16.14 1.16
C TYR A 2 -15.91 -15.15 0.03
N VAL A 3 -16.89 -14.37 -0.46
CA VAL A 3 -16.68 -13.38 -1.54
C VAL A 3 -15.73 -12.25 -1.09
N ALA A 4 -15.86 -11.79 0.16
CA ALA A 4 -14.97 -10.77 0.73
C ALA A 4 -13.53 -11.27 0.85
N SER A 5 -13.34 -12.53 1.25
CA SER A 5 -12.01 -13.15 1.30
C SER A 5 -11.38 -13.29 -0.08
N SER A 6 -12.17 -13.60 -1.12
CA SER A 6 -11.68 -13.67 -2.51
C SER A 6 -11.23 -12.30 -3.03
N ILE A 7 -12.02 -11.25 -2.78
CA ILE A 7 -11.66 -9.88 -3.17
C ILE A 7 -10.42 -9.40 -2.38
N GLY A 8 -10.37 -9.70 -1.08
CA GLY A 8 -9.21 -9.39 -0.24
C GLY A 8 -7.94 -10.11 -0.68
N ALA A 9 -8.04 -11.34 -1.20
CA ALA A 9 -6.90 -12.09 -1.71
C ALA A 9 -6.27 -11.41 -2.95
N LEU A 10 -7.10 -10.89 -3.87
CA LEU A 10 -6.61 -10.14 -5.03
C LEU A 10 -5.88 -8.86 -4.63
N GLY A 11 -6.35 -8.16 -3.59
CA GLY A 11 -5.68 -6.98 -3.05
C GLY A 11 -4.28 -7.27 -2.50
N ARG A 12 -4.04 -8.49 -1.99
CA ARG A 12 -2.72 -8.90 -1.46
C ARG A 12 -1.69 -9.22 -2.54
N LEU A 13 -2.07 -9.30 -3.82
CA LEU A 13 -1.13 -9.48 -4.94
C LEU A 13 -0.17 -8.30 -5.11
N CYS A 14 -0.50 -7.13 -4.54
CA CYS A 14 0.37 -5.97 -4.57
C CYS A 14 1.67 -6.22 -3.78
N GLN A 15 1.64 -7.02 -2.71
CA GLN A 15 2.81 -7.30 -1.88
C GLN A 15 3.91 -8.10 -2.62
N PRO A 16 3.63 -9.25 -3.27
CA PRO A 16 4.63 -9.95 -4.06
C PRO A 16 5.06 -9.16 -5.30
N ALA A 17 4.18 -8.34 -5.89
CA ALA A 17 4.55 -7.45 -6.99
C ALA A 17 5.60 -6.41 -6.55
N VAL A 18 5.38 -5.71 -5.44
CA VAL A 18 6.34 -4.75 -4.88
C VAL A 18 7.66 -5.43 -4.56
N ALA A 19 7.63 -6.62 -3.94
CA ALA A 19 8.84 -7.35 -3.63
C ALA A 19 9.61 -7.79 -4.88
N SER A 20 8.90 -8.22 -5.94
CA SER A 20 9.52 -8.62 -7.22
C SER A 20 10.10 -7.43 -7.99
N PHE A 21 9.48 -6.24 -7.93
CA PHE A 21 10.06 -5.04 -8.53
C PHE A 21 11.26 -4.56 -7.74
N ALA A 22 11.15 -4.52 -6.42
CA ALA A 22 12.21 -4.04 -5.55
C ALA A 22 13.45 -4.95 -5.61
N SER A 23 13.28 -6.26 -5.80
CA SER A 23 14.41 -7.19 -5.96
C SER A 23 15.21 -6.98 -7.25
N GLN A 24 14.64 -6.30 -8.26
CA GLN A 24 15.35 -5.98 -9.51
C GLN A 24 16.18 -4.69 -9.40
N MET A 25 15.99 -3.89 -8.35
CA MET A 25 16.64 -2.58 -8.16
C MET A 25 17.86 -2.64 -7.24
N ILE A 26 18.17 -3.81 -6.66
CA ILE A 26 19.18 -4.00 -5.62
C ILE A 26 20.07 -5.19 -5.98
N ASP A 27 21.34 -5.13 -5.58
CA ASP A 27 22.30 -6.21 -5.76
C ASP A 27 21.94 -7.47 -4.96
N ASP A 28 22.29 -8.65 -5.48
CA ASP A 28 21.94 -9.96 -4.91
C ASP A 28 22.34 -10.11 -3.43
N HIS A 29 23.40 -9.42 -3.00
CA HIS A 29 23.91 -9.49 -1.62
C HIS A 29 23.03 -8.75 -0.60
N GLU A 30 22.15 -7.84 -1.03
CA GLU A 30 21.28 -7.05 -0.15
C GLU A 30 19.81 -7.42 -0.22
N ILE A 31 19.44 -8.40 -1.05
CA ILE A 31 18.06 -8.88 -1.22
C ILE A 31 17.43 -9.25 0.14
N GLY A 32 18.19 -9.87 1.05
CA GLY A 32 17.71 -10.21 2.39
C GLY A 32 17.32 -8.98 3.23
N LYS A 33 18.07 -7.87 3.10
CA LYS A 33 17.74 -6.60 3.80
C LYS A 33 16.46 -5.99 3.23
N LEU A 34 16.27 -6.06 1.92
CA LEU A 34 15.06 -5.58 1.25
C LEU A 34 13.81 -6.36 1.67
N PHE A 35 13.85 -7.70 1.61
CA PHE A 35 12.70 -8.50 2.04
C PHE A 35 12.41 -8.31 3.54
N GLY A 36 13.47 -8.16 4.35
CA GLY A 36 13.33 -7.83 5.77
C GLY A 36 12.64 -6.48 6.01
N SER A 37 13.00 -5.44 5.27
CA SER A 37 12.38 -4.12 5.40
C SER A 37 10.91 -4.12 4.95
N ILE A 38 10.59 -4.76 3.82
CA ILE A 38 9.22 -4.92 3.33
C ILE A 38 8.37 -5.67 4.36
N ALA A 39 8.88 -6.77 4.93
CA ALA A 39 8.18 -7.53 5.95
C ALA A 39 7.95 -6.71 7.23
N LEU A 40 8.97 -5.99 7.70
CA LEU A 40 8.86 -5.12 8.87
C LEU A 40 7.81 -4.03 8.65
N SER A 41 7.83 -3.35 7.50
CA SER A 41 6.83 -2.34 7.16
C SER A 41 5.42 -2.93 7.12
N ALA A 42 5.24 -4.14 6.57
CA ALA A 42 3.94 -4.82 6.54
C ALA A 42 3.44 -5.15 7.96
N HIS A 43 4.33 -5.62 8.85
CA HIS A 43 3.96 -5.90 10.24
C HIS A 43 3.64 -4.64 11.04
N LEU A 44 4.42 -3.57 10.87
CA LEU A 44 4.13 -2.27 11.49
C LEU A 44 2.78 -1.73 11.03
N ALA A 45 2.47 -1.84 9.72
CA ALA A 45 1.18 -1.45 9.18
C ALA A 45 0.04 -2.28 9.78
N LEU A 46 0.23 -3.60 9.98
CA LEU A 46 -0.76 -4.46 10.61
C LEU A 46 -1.06 -4.06 12.06
N VAL A 47 -0.01 -3.78 12.85
CA VAL A 47 -0.17 -3.32 14.24
C VAL A 47 -0.88 -1.97 14.28
N ALA A 48 -0.48 -1.03 13.42
CA ALA A 48 -1.13 0.28 13.31
C ALA A 48 -2.62 0.14 12.93
N ALA A 49 -2.93 -0.74 11.96
CA ALA A 49 -4.31 -0.99 11.54
C ALA A 49 -5.16 -1.57 12.67
N ALA A 50 -4.61 -2.50 13.46
CA ALA A 50 -5.30 -3.07 14.62
C ALA A 50 -5.60 -2.01 15.70
N LEU A 51 -4.66 -1.10 15.95
CA LEU A 51 -4.85 0.02 16.87
C LEU A 51 -5.95 0.97 16.38
N VAL A 52 -5.87 1.42 15.13
CA VAL A 52 -6.87 2.31 14.53
C VAL A 52 -8.25 1.66 14.55
N PHE A 53 -8.35 0.38 14.19
CA PHE A 53 -9.60 -0.36 14.25
C PHE A 53 -10.16 -0.42 15.68
N SER A 54 -9.33 -0.78 16.65
CA SER A 54 -9.72 -0.88 18.06
C SER A 54 -10.22 0.47 18.61
N THR A 55 -9.53 1.56 18.30
CA THR A 55 -9.95 2.91 18.69
C THR A 55 -11.30 3.26 18.09
N ILE A 56 -11.46 3.14 16.77
CA ILE A 56 -12.71 3.49 16.08
C ILE A 56 -13.86 2.61 16.58
N TYR A 57 -13.63 1.31 16.74
CA TYR A 57 -14.62 0.37 17.24
C TYR A 57 -15.10 0.75 18.64
N THR A 58 -14.18 1.07 19.56
CA THR A 58 -14.53 1.52 20.92
C THR A 58 -15.39 2.78 20.91
N PHE A 59 -15.14 3.72 20.00
CA PHE A 59 -15.96 4.93 19.86
C PHE A 59 -17.31 4.70 19.17
N THR A 60 -17.47 3.65 18.37
CA THR A 60 -18.68 3.42 17.56
C THR A 60 -19.58 2.30 18.07
N ILE A 61 -19.10 1.47 19.01
CA ILE A 61 -19.82 0.29 19.48
C ILE A 61 -21.18 0.62 20.11
N ASP A 62 -21.28 1.74 20.83
CA ASP A 62 -22.51 2.13 21.53
C ASP A 62 -23.59 2.68 20.58
N ALA A 63 -23.19 3.24 19.44
CA ALA A 63 -24.12 3.87 18.49
C ALA A 63 -24.50 2.93 17.34
N TRP A 64 -23.50 2.36 16.66
CA TRP A 64 -23.73 1.46 15.52
C TRP A 64 -22.47 0.64 15.18
N PRO A 65 -22.41 -0.66 15.53
CA PRO A 65 -21.21 -1.48 15.33
C PRO A 65 -20.80 -1.66 13.86
N GLY A 66 -21.70 -1.40 12.90
CA GLY A 66 -21.40 -1.45 11.46
C GLY A 66 -20.60 -0.26 10.93
N CYS A 67 -20.51 0.84 11.67
CA CYS A 67 -19.86 2.08 11.23
C CYS A 67 -18.34 1.90 11.00
N VAL A 68 -17.72 0.98 11.74
CA VAL A 68 -16.29 0.68 11.62
C VAL A 68 -15.91 0.22 10.19
N PHE A 69 -16.79 -0.50 9.49
CA PHE A 69 -16.52 -0.95 8.12
C PHE A 69 -16.51 0.21 7.13
N PHE A 70 -17.40 1.19 7.30
CA PHE A 70 -17.40 2.41 6.48
C PHE A 70 -16.17 3.27 6.75
N ALA A 71 -15.75 3.38 8.01
CA ALA A 71 -14.51 4.08 8.36
C ALA A 71 -13.29 3.40 7.72
N MET A 72 -13.18 2.08 7.81
CA MET A 72 -12.10 1.33 7.14
C MET A 72 -12.14 1.46 5.61
N ALA A 73 -13.33 1.43 5.01
CA ALA A 73 -13.48 1.68 3.58
C ALA A 73 -13.00 3.09 3.20
N GLY A 74 -13.30 4.10 4.02
CA GLY A 74 -12.78 5.46 3.85
C GLY A 74 -11.26 5.53 3.85
N PHE A 75 -10.60 4.88 4.81
CA PHE A 75 -9.14 4.77 4.83
C PHE A 75 -8.59 4.12 3.56
N GLY A 76 -9.24 3.06 3.06
CA GLY A 76 -8.87 2.40 1.80
C GLY A 76 -8.95 3.34 0.59
N VAL A 77 -10.01 4.15 0.49
CA VAL A 77 -10.17 5.14 -0.59
C VAL A 77 -9.09 6.21 -0.54
N VAL A 78 -8.75 6.73 0.65
CA VAL A 78 -7.67 7.72 0.82
C VAL A 78 -6.33 7.12 0.41
N ALA A 79 -6.03 5.88 0.84
CA ALA A 79 -4.80 5.19 0.45
C ALA A 79 -4.72 4.96 -1.06
N MET A 80 -5.84 4.61 -1.71
CA MET A 80 -5.92 4.46 -3.16
C MET A 80 -5.67 5.79 -3.88
N GLY A 81 -6.24 6.89 -3.39
CA GLY A 81 -5.97 8.23 -3.92
C GLY A 81 -4.48 8.61 -3.81
N PHE A 82 -3.85 8.28 -2.68
CA PHE A 82 -2.42 8.53 -2.48
C PHE A 82 -1.55 7.69 -3.43
N MET A 83 -1.89 6.42 -3.65
CA MET A 83 -1.21 5.55 -4.63
C MET A 83 -1.34 6.09 -6.05
N ILE A 84 -2.54 6.51 -6.47
CA ILE A 84 -2.76 7.10 -7.80
C ILE A 84 -1.91 8.37 -7.95
N TRP A 85 -1.85 9.21 -6.91
CA TRP A 85 -1.03 10.41 -6.91
C TRP A 85 0.47 10.09 -7.03
N VAL A 86 0.98 9.11 -6.30
CA VAL A 86 2.37 8.65 -6.40
C VAL A 86 2.67 8.14 -7.81
N VAL A 87 1.78 7.35 -8.40
CA VAL A 87 1.96 6.83 -9.77
C VAL A 87 1.88 7.95 -10.82
N ALA A 88 0.98 8.91 -10.64
CA ALA A 88 0.90 10.08 -11.50
C ALA A 88 2.21 10.89 -11.44
N LYS A 89 2.76 11.07 -10.22
CA LYS A 89 3.99 11.81 -10.01
C LYS A 89 5.22 11.08 -10.54
N SER A 90 5.30 9.75 -10.38
CA SER A 90 6.42 8.95 -10.90
C SER A 90 6.49 8.98 -12.43
N ARG A 91 5.32 8.93 -13.10
CA ARG A 91 5.23 9.08 -14.56
C ARG A 91 5.66 10.47 -15.03
N GLU A 92 5.34 11.51 -14.27
CA GLU A 92 5.78 12.88 -14.57
C GLU A 92 7.32 12.99 -14.49
N LEU A 93 7.93 12.41 -13.45
CA LEU A 93 9.39 12.43 -13.28
C LEU A 93 10.11 11.68 -14.40
N GLN A 94 9.63 10.49 -14.76
CA GLN A 94 10.21 9.71 -15.86
C GLN A 94 10.18 10.49 -17.19
N LYS A 95 9.07 11.19 -17.47
CA LYS A 95 8.94 12.03 -18.67
C LYS A 95 9.93 13.20 -18.65
N ARG A 96 10.19 13.81 -17.49
CA ARG A 96 11.18 14.89 -17.34
C ARG A 96 12.60 14.37 -17.57
N GLU A 97 12.93 13.19 -17.05
CA GLU A 97 14.24 12.56 -17.27
C GLU A 97 14.47 12.21 -18.74
N GLU A 98 13.45 11.73 -19.46
CA GLU A 98 13.55 11.47 -20.90
C GLU A 98 13.81 12.75 -21.72
N ILE A 99 13.15 13.86 -21.38
CA ILE A 99 13.34 15.16 -22.04
C ILE A 99 14.77 15.70 -21.78
N VAL A 100 15.27 15.56 -20.55
CA VAL A 100 16.65 15.98 -20.22
C VAL A 100 17.70 15.07 -20.87
N ARG A 101 17.42 13.76 -20.97
CA ARG A 101 18.34 12.79 -21.57
C ARG A 101 18.42 12.90 -23.10
N ASN A 102 17.37 13.39 -23.76
CA ASN A 102 17.35 13.55 -25.21
C ASN A 102 17.08 15.01 -25.62
N PRO A 103 18.06 15.93 -25.44
CA PRO A 103 17.89 17.35 -25.69
C PRO A 103 17.91 17.75 -27.19
N LEU A 104 17.95 16.79 -28.12
CA LEU A 104 18.12 17.02 -29.57
C LEU A 104 16.91 16.58 -30.43
N LEU A 105 15.72 16.50 -29.84
CA LEU A 105 14.44 16.54 -30.56
C LEU A 105 13.78 17.92 -30.40
#